data_AF-A0A917A072-F1
#
_entry.id   AF-A0A917A072-F1
#
_cell.length_a   1.000
_cell.length_b   1.000
_cell.length_c   1.000
_cell.angle_alpha   90.00
_cell.angle_beta   90.00
_cell.angle_gamma   90.00
#
_symmetry.space_group_name_H-M   'P 1'
#
loop_
_entity.id
_entity.type
_entity.pdbx_description
1 polymer ?
#
loop_
_entity_poly.entity_id
_entity_poly.type
_entity_poly.pdbx_seq_one_letter_code
_entity_poly.pdbx_strand_id
1 'polypeptide(L)' 'MMDSQTTFALLAAGLALAIAASLGDRARRRAPLAWHAHLPWNAAIFTGAAIALVAAVHIVTLIRQGSI' A
#
# COMPACT_ATOMS: atom_id res chain seq x y z
N MET A 1 -1.15 -0.43 21.49
CA MET A 1 -0.23 -1.22 20.63
C MET A 1 -1.07 -1.82 19.52
N MET A 2 -0.58 -1.86 18.28
CA MET A 2 -1.35 -2.37 17.15
C MET A 2 -1.36 -3.89 17.20
N ASP A 3 -2.50 -4.54 16.95
CA ASP A 3 -2.61 -6.00 16.99
C ASP A 3 -2.23 -6.64 15.64
N SER A 4 -2.10 -7.97 15.64
CA SER A 4 -1.72 -8.74 14.45
C SER A 4 -2.76 -8.62 13.32
N GLN A 5 -4.06 -8.61 13.64
CA GLN A 5 -5.13 -8.48 12.65
C GLN A 5 -5.06 -7.12 11.95
N THR A 6 -4.91 -6.03 12.71
CA THR A 6 -4.72 -4.68 12.15
C THR A 6 -3.46 -4.61 11.28
N THR A 7 -2.39 -5.29 11.68
CA THR A 7 -1.13 -5.34 10.93
C THR A 7 -1.30 -6.03 9.57
N PHE A 8 -1.94 -7.19 9.54
CA PHE A 8 -2.21 -7.89 8.28
C PHE A 8 -3.19 -7.11 7.38
N ALA A 9 -4.18 -6.44 7.97
CA ALA A 9 -5.09 -5.58 7.24
C ALA A 9 -4.34 -4.41 6.57
N LEU A 10 -3.42 -3.75 7.29
CA LEU A 10 -2.59 -2.69 6.72
C LEU A 10 -1.64 -3.22 5.63
N LEU A 11 -1.03 -4.40 5.83
CA LEU A 11 -0.19 -5.01 4.79
C LEU A 11 -0.99 -5.24 3.51
N ALA A 12 -2.16 -5.87 3.62
CA ALA A 12 -3.03 -6.15 2.50
C ALA A 12 -3.53 -4.86 1.82
N ALA A 13 -3.97 -3.88 2.60
CA ALA A 13 -4.44 -2.59 2.09
C ALA A 13 -3.32 -1.80 1.40
N GLY A 14 -2.12 -1.78 1.98
CA GLY A 14 -0.95 -1.11 1.40
C GLY A 14 -0.54 -1.73 0.07
N LEU A 15 -0.49 -3.07 0.00
CA LEU A 15 -0.22 -3.79 -1.25
C LEU A 15 -1.32 -3.54 -2.29
N ALA A 16 -2.59 -3.65 -1.91
CA ALA A 16 -3.70 -3.40 -2.81
C ALA A 16 -3.67 -1.97 -3.38
N LEU A 17 -3.41 -0.97 -2.54
CA LEU A 17 -3.28 0.42 -2.95
C LEU A 17 -2.09 0.62 -3.91
N ALA A 18 -0.92 0.06 -3.61
CA ALA A 18 0.25 0.18 -4.46
C ALA A 18 0.02 -0.44 -5.85
N ILE A 19 -0.64 -1.61 -5.89
CA ILE A 19 -0.99 -2.31 -7.14
C ILE A 19 -2.03 -1.51 -7.92
N ALA A 20 -3.12 -1.10 -7.28
CA ALA A 20 -4.18 -0.32 -7.91
C ALA A 20 -3.65 1.01 -8.46
N ALA A 21 -2.82 1.72 -7.70
CA ALA A 21 -2.21 2.96 -8.15
C ALA A 21 -1.21 2.76 -9.29
N SER A 22 -0.47 1.65 -9.30
CA SER A 22 0.41 1.28 -10.42
C SER A 22 -0.36 0.97 -11.70
N LEU A 23 -1.51 0.29 -11.57
CA LEU A 23 -2.45 0.06 -12.68
C LEU A 23 -3.04 1.39 -13.17
N GLY A 24 -3.42 2.28 -12.24
CA GLY A 24 -3.90 3.62 -12.53
C GLY A 24 -2.88 4.48 -13.28
N ASP A 25 -1.60 4.46 -12.89
CA ASP A 25 -0.54 5.16 -13.60
C ASP A 25 -0.35 4.61 -15.03
N ARG A 26 -0.42 3.28 -15.22
CA ARG A 26 -0.40 2.70 -16.57
C ARG A 26 -1.61 3.13 -17.39
N ALA A 27 -2.80 3.20 -16.80
CA ALA A 27 -4.00 3.68 -17.46
C ALA A 27 -3.88 5.17 -17.84
N ARG A 28 -3.32 6.01 -16.96
CA ARG A 28 -3.00 7.42 -17.24
C ARG A 28 -2.14 7.56 -18.49
N ARG A 29 -1.10 6.74 -18.66
CA ARG A 29 -0.21 6.79 -19.84
C ARG A 29 -0.92 6.45 -21.14
N ARG A 30 -2.03 5.71 -21.09
CA ARG A 30 -2.83 5.35 -22.27
C ARG A 30 -3.91 6.39 -22.61
N ALA A 31 -4.41 7.11 -21.61
CA ALA A 31 -5.46 8.12 -21.77
C ALA A 31 -5.14 9.39 -20.96
N PRO A 32 -4.20 10.22 -21.43
CA PRO A 32 -3.70 11.39 -20.67
C PRO A 32 -4.74 12.51 -20.49
N LEU A 33 -5.80 12.53 -21.29
CA LEU A 33 -6.89 13.52 -21.23
C LEU A 33 -8.09 13.07 -20.37
N ALA A 34 -8.06 11.83 -19.84
CA ALA A 34 -9.13 11.33 -19.00
C ALA A 34 -9.05 11.93 -17.58
N TRP A 35 -10.19 12.06 -16.90
CA TRP A 35 -10.27 12.63 -15.54
C TRP A 35 -9.30 11.95 -14.55
N HIS A 36 -9.12 10.64 -14.67
CA HIS A 36 -8.26 9.86 -13.79
C HIS A 36 -6.76 10.14 -14.00
N ALA A 37 -6.36 10.81 -15.09
CA ALA A 37 -4.97 11.19 -15.35
C ALA A 37 -4.45 12.23 -14.34
N HIS A 38 -5.35 13.01 -13.73
CA HIS A 38 -5.04 14.06 -12.75
C HIS A 38 -4.88 13.54 -11.32
N LEU A 39 -5.16 12.26 -11.07
CA LEU A 39 -4.95 11.66 -9.77
C LEU A 39 -3.43 11.56 -9.47
N PRO A 40 -3.02 11.73 -8.20
CA PRO A 40 -1.61 11.71 -7.81
C PRO A 40 -1.10 10.27 -7.68
N TRP A 41 -1.05 9.53 -8.81
CA TRP A 41 -0.75 8.10 -8.83
C TRP A 41 0.58 7.74 -8.15
N ASN A 42 1.62 8.55 -8.37
CA ASN A 42 2.92 8.32 -7.71
C ASN A 42 2.81 8.42 -6.19
N ALA A 43 2.09 9.43 -5.68
CA ALA A 43 1.87 9.57 -4.24
C ALA A 43 1.09 8.39 -3.67
N ALA A 44 0.08 7.89 -4.41
CA ALA A 44 -0.69 6.71 -4.01
C ALA A 44 0.18 5.43 -4.00
N ILE A 45 1.07 5.24 -4.99
CA ILE A 45 2.04 4.13 -5.02
C ILE A 45 2.95 4.20 -3.80
N PHE A 46 3.56 5.36 -3.52
CA PHE A 46 4.43 5.56 -2.38
C PHE A 46 3.70 5.33 -1.05
N THR A 47 2.47 5.82 -0.93
CA THR A 47 1.65 5.63 0.27
C THR A 47 1.36 4.15 0.51
N GLY A 48 0.95 3.42 -0.52
CA GLY A 48 0.72 1.98 -0.42
C GLY A 48 1.98 1.21 -0.02
N ALA A 49 3.13 1.55 -0.64
CA ALA A 49 4.42 0.96 -0.30
C ALA A 49 4.85 1.27 1.14
N ALA A 50 4.67 2.51 1.61
CA ALA A 50 5.00 2.92 2.96
C ALA A 50 4.17 2.16 4.00
N ILE A 51 2.85 2.03 3.78
CA ILE A 51 1.96 1.26 4.65
C ILE A 51 2.39 -0.21 4.69
N ALA A 52 2.69 -0.82 3.54
CA ALA A 52 3.13 -2.21 3.46
C ALA A 52 4.46 -2.43 4.20
N LEU A 53 5.42 -1.50 4.07
CA LEU A 53 6.70 -1.56 4.77
C LEU A 53 6.53 -1.42 6.28
N VAL A 54 5.70 -0.48 6.75
CA VAL A 54 5.40 -0.31 8.17
C VAL A 54 4.77 -1.58 8.74
N ALA A 55 3.80 -2.16 8.04
CA ALA A 55 3.17 -3.41 8.45
C ALA A 55 4.19 -4.57 8.48
N ALA A 56 5.07 -4.66 7.48
CA ALA A 56 6.11 -5.68 7.43
C ALA A 56 7.09 -5.57 8.61
N VAL A 57 7.54 -4.36 8.95
CA VAL A 57 8.40 -4.13 10.11
C VAL A 57 7.68 -4.53 11.39
N HIS A 58 6.40 -4.18 11.52
CA HIS A 58 5.61 -4.54 12.68
C HIS A 58 5.40 -6.07 12.82
N ILE A 59 5.24 -6.79 11.71
CA ILE A 59 5.21 -8.28 11.72
C ILE A 59 6.51 -8.84 12.29
N VAL A 60 7.67 -8.31 11.88
CA VAL A 60 8.97 -8.74 12.43
C VAL A 60 9.02 -8.50 13.95
N THR A 61 8.47 -7.38 14.42
CA THR A 61 8.36 -7.10 15.86
C THR A 61 7.46 -8.11 16.57
N LEU A 62 6.30 -8.44 16.01
CA LEU A 62 5.37 -9.42 16.58
C LEU A 62 5.98 -10.84 16.66
N ILE A 63 6.70 -11.27 15.62
CA ILE A 63 7.44 -12.54 15.60
C ILE A 63 8.50 -12.57 16.70
N ARG A 64 9.28 -11.50 16.85
CA ARG A 64 10.30 -11.38 17.91
C ARG A 64 9.69 -11.43 19.32
N GLN A 65 8.45 -11.00 19.47
CA GLN A 65 7.72 -11.00 20.73
C GLN A 65 6.98 -12.33 20.99
N GLY A 66 7.00 -13.29 20.05
CA GLY A 66 6.26 -14.55 20.15
C GLY A 66 4.74 -14.36 20.19
N SER A 67 4.25 -13.24 19.65
CA SER A 67 2.82 -12.89 19.63
C SER A 67 2.07 -13.47 18.42
N ILE A 68 2.82 -13.99 17.45
CA ILE A 68 2.39 -14.80 16.30
C ILE A 68 3.53 -15.76 15.91
#